data_AF-A0A6G2PT98-F1
#
_entry.id   AF-A0A6G2PT98-F1
#
_cell.length_a   1.000
_cell.length_b   1.000
_cell.length_c   1.000
_cell.angle_alpha   90.00
_cell.angle_beta   90.00
_cell.angle_gamma   90.00
#
_symmetry.space_group_name_H-M   'P 1'
#
loop_
_entity.id
_entity.type
_entity.pdbx_description
1 polymer ?
#
loop_
_entity_poly.entity_id
_entity_poly.type
_entity_poly.pdbx_seq_one_letter_code
_entity_poly.pdbx_strand_id
1 'polypeptide(L)'
;HLPPHLPGTDTASHLATAVRAHRPGSSRTLAAPAFAEQGRALDRLRETLYDLLDLTPPDRPVLPRLLPDPAPAPLAPAAFAVRIEYDDQGSPRVLRHPAHLVPPAPAHHLAAEVGTAHRRFTQSAALLHRRAGEHPGAWTEPAGEWTLRTLADHPGGHRTAAIVLSPTHCLLRARSGPLLSVRLGPGGGAHRAAPVDPVAVLSAVHAALLAGRGDPGTPLVCSVG
;
A
#
# COMPACT_ATOMS: atom_id res chain seq x y z
N HIS A 1 30.79 31.77 -9.08
CA HIS A 1 30.74 32.13 -7.64
C HIS A 1 29.69 33.22 -7.47
N LEU A 2 28.48 32.87 -7.05
CA LEU A 2 27.43 33.82 -6.63
C LEU A 2 27.65 34.12 -5.14
N PRO A 3 27.68 35.39 -4.69
CA PRO A 3 27.78 35.70 -3.27
C PRO A 3 26.45 35.42 -2.55
N PRO A 4 26.49 34.99 -1.27
CA PRO A 4 25.30 34.76 -0.47
C PRO A 4 24.74 36.10 0.00
N HIS A 5 23.54 36.47 -0.47
CA HIS A 5 22.76 37.57 0.11
C HIS A 5 22.16 37.11 1.44
N LEU A 6 22.95 37.15 2.51
CA LEU A 6 22.40 37.23 3.86
C LEU A 6 22.04 38.69 4.13
N PRO A 7 20.79 39.01 4.52
CA PRO A 7 20.39 40.38 4.82
C PRO A 7 21.26 40.90 5.97
N GLY A 8 21.96 42.01 5.73
CA GLY A 8 22.90 42.59 6.68
C GLY A 8 22.22 43.08 7.97
N THR A 9 23.02 43.39 8.98
CA THR A 9 22.59 43.98 10.28
C THR A 9 21.72 45.22 10.13
N ASP A 10 21.86 45.94 9.01
CA ASP A 10 21.03 47.07 8.62
C ASP A 10 19.56 46.68 8.41
N THR A 11 19.29 45.49 7.84
CA THR A 11 17.94 44.96 7.69
C THR A 11 17.31 44.62 9.04
N ALA A 12 18.10 44.09 9.98
CA ALA A 12 17.62 43.78 11.34
C ALA A 12 17.31 45.05 12.16
N SER A 13 18.14 46.09 12.02
CA SER A 13 17.92 47.40 12.66
C SER A 13 16.70 48.13 12.09
N HIS A 14 16.52 48.10 10.76
CA HIS A 14 15.33 48.63 10.11
C HIS A 14 14.07 47.85 10.49
N LEU A 15 14.15 46.52 10.60
CA LEU A 15 13.03 45.69 11.06
C LEU A 15 12.63 46.03 12.50
N ALA A 16 13.61 46.14 13.41
CA ALA A 16 13.36 46.51 14.81
C ALA A 16 12.77 47.93 14.96
N THR A 17 13.13 48.84 14.06
CA THR A 17 12.59 50.21 14.04
C THR A 17 11.18 50.23 13.46
N ALA A 18 10.92 49.47 12.39
CA ALA A 18 9.59 49.31 11.80
C ALA A 18 8.61 48.62 12.76
N VAL A 19 9.05 47.60 13.51
CA VAL A 19 8.24 46.93 14.53
C VAL A 19 7.91 47.87 15.69
N ARG A 20 8.88 48.69 16.14
CA ARG A 20 8.63 49.69 17.20
C ARG A 20 7.72 50.83 16.75
N ALA A 21 7.77 51.22 15.49
CA ALA A 21 6.89 52.23 14.90
C ALA A 21 5.51 51.67 14.52
N HIS A 22 5.32 50.35 14.51
CA HIS A 22 4.06 49.72 14.14
C HIS A 22 2.97 50.03 15.18
N ARG A 23 1.91 50.71 14.75
CA ARG A 23 0.69 50.83 15.53
C ARG A 23 -0.30 49.73 15.14
N PRO A 24 -0.85 48.95 16.10
CA PRO A 24 -1.90 47.98 15.81
C PRO A 24 -3.06 48.65 15.05
N GLY A 25 -3.38 48.13 13.86
CA GLY A 25 -4.41 48.68 12.97
C GLY A 25 -3.92 49.62 11.87
N SER A 26 -2.66 50.10 11.91
CA SER A 26 -2.09 50.96 10.85
C SER A 26 -1.96 50.27 9.49
N SER A 27 -1.83 48.94 9.48
CA SER A 27 -1.80 48.12 8.27
C SER A 27 -3.19 47.64 7.84
N ARG A 28 -4.26 47.95 8.58
CA ARG A 28 -5.60 47.38 8.34
C ARG A 28 -6.14 47.80 6.97
N THR A 29 -5.97 49.06 6.58
CA THR A 29 -6.40 49.58 5.27
C THR A 29 -5.60 48.97 4.12
N LEU A 30 -4.32 48.67 4.33
CA LEU A 30 -3.43 48.05 3.34
C LEU A 30 -3.65 46.54 3.23
N ALA A 31 -4.01 45.87 4.33
CA ALA A 31 -4.28 44.44 4.39
C ALA A 31 -5.74 44.09 4.05
N ALA A 32 -6.66 45.05 4.13
CA ALA A 32 -8.09 44.85 3.87
C ALA A 32 -8.37 44.19 2.51
N PRO A 33 -7.71 44.53 1.39
CA PRO A 33 -7.92 43.86 0.11
C PRO A 33 -7.47 42.39 0.12
N ALA A 34 -6.35 42.08 0.79
CA ALA A 34 -5.79 40.72 0.86
C ALA A 34 -6.67 39.75 1.67
N PHE A 35 -7.50 40.28 2.57
CA PHE A 35 -8.45 39.52 3.38
C PHE A 35 -9.91 39.80 3.01
N ALA A 36 -10.18 40.58 1.96
CA ALA A 36 -11.53 40.98 1.55
C ALA A 36 -12.40 39.77 1.15
N GLU A 37 -11.76 38.67 0.73
CA GLU A 37 -12.43 37.45 0.28
C GLU A 37 -12.34 36.31 1.31
N GLN A 38 -12.05 36.62 2.59
CA GLN A 38 -12.13 35.63 3.66
C GLN A 38 -13.53 35.00 3.71
N GLY A 39 -13.59 33.67 3.64
CA GLY A 39 -14.85 32.92 3.56
C GLY A 39 -15.37 32.67 2.13
N ARG A 40 -14.80 33.30 1.11
CA ARG A 40 -15.17 33.09 -0.32
C ARG A 40 -14.19 32.21 -1.09
N ALA A 41 -13.11 31.75 -0.45
CA ALA A 41 -12.07 30.94 -1.10
C ALA A 41 -12.64 29.71 -1.83
N LEU A 42 -13.63 29.05 -1.24
CA LEU A 42 -14.27 27.88 -1.84
C LEU A 42 -15.13 28.25 -3.06
N ASP A 43 -15.88 29.36 -2.99
CA ASP A 43 -16.68 29.84 -4.11
C ASP A 43 -15.80 30.26 -5.29
N ARG A 44 -14.70 30.97 -5.02
CA ARG A 44 -13.72 31.39 -6.04
C ARG A 44 -12.99 30.21 -6.66
N LEU A 45 -12.60 29.24 -5.85
CA LEU A 45 -11.99 28.00 -6.34
C LEU A 45 -12.97 27.25 -7.25
N ARG A 46 -14.25 27.17 -6.86
CA ARG A 46 -15.30 26.55 -7.66
C ARG A 46 -15.46 27.27 -9.00
N GLU A 47 -15.61 28.59 -9.01
CA GLU A 47 -15.70 29.41 -10.23
C GLU A 47 -14.51 29.15 -11.16
N THR A 48 -13.30 29.24 -10.62
CA THR A 48 -12.06 29.04 -11.39
C THR A 48 -11.99 27.64 -12.02
N LEU A 49 -12.40 26.61 -11.27
CA LEU A 49 -12.40 25.23 -11.79
C LEU A 49 -13.46 25.03 -12.88
N TYR A 50 -14.64 25.64 -12.76
CA TYR A 50 -15.66 25.58 -13.82
C TYR A 50 -15.21 26.31 -15.08
N ASP A 51 -14.60 27.49 -14.95
CA ASP A 51 -14.05 28.25 -16.08
C ASP A 51 -12.93 27.49 -16.79
N LEU A 52 -11.98 26.91 -16.02
CA LEU A 52 -10.87 26.13 -16.58
C LEU A 52 -11.32 24.87 -17.32
N LEU A 53 -12.46 24.30 -16.92
CA LEU A 53 -13.04 23.10 -17.53
C LEU A 53 -14.03 23.43 -18.65
N ASP A 54 -14.28 24.71 -18.93
CA ASP A 54 -15.31 25.20 -19.88
C ASP A 54 -16.70 24.61 -19.57
N LEU A 55 -17.06 24.62 -18.29
CA LEU A 55 -18.30 24.07 -17.77
C LEU A 55 -19.15 25.16 -17.10
N THR A 56 -20.45 25.17 -17.36
CA THR A 56 -21.38 26.05 -16.63
C THR A 56 -21.61 25.53 -15.20
N PRO A 57 -21.37 26.34 -14.15
CA PRO A 57 -21.73 25.97 -12.78
C PRO A 57 -23.24 25.69 -12.64
N PRO A 58 -23.65 24.70 -11.84
CA PRO A 58 -25.07 24.45 -11.60
C PRO A 58 -25.71 25.54 -10.74
N ASP A 59 -26.89 26.03 -11.15
CA ASP A 59 -27.64 27.10 -10.46
C ASP A 59 -28.23 26.68 -9.10
N ARG A 60 -28.08 25.40 -8.72
CA ARG A 60 -28.62 24.83 -7.49
C ARG A 60 -27.59 23.95 -6.80
N PRO A 61 -27.58 23.88 -5.45
CA PRO A 61 -26.74 22.94 -4.72
C PRO A 61 -27.00 21.52 -5.22
N VAL A 62 -25.95 20.84 -5.69
CA VAL A 62 -26.03 19.42 -6.05
C VAL A 62 -26.21 18.64 -4.76
N LEU A 63 -27.38 18.01 -4.61
CA LEU A 63 -27.59 17.07 -3.52
C LEU A 63 -26.63 15.89 -3.72
N PRO A 64 -25.78 15.55 -2.72
CA PRO A 64 -24.85 14.45 -2.87
C PRO A 64 -25.65 13.17 -3.12
N ARG A 65 -25.40 12.54 -4.29
CA ARG A 65 -25.90 11.20 -4.53
C ARG A 65 -25.13 10.27 -3.59
N LEU A 66 -25.81 9.76 -2.57
CA LEU A 66 -25.22 8.77 -1.68
C LEU A 66 -24.68 7.61 -2.54
N LEU A 67 -23.45 7.19 -2.23
CA LEU A 67 -22.94 5.95 -2.79
C LEU A 67 -23.91 4.82 -2.39
N PRO A 68 -24.06 3.78 -3.23
CA PRO A 68 -24.77 2.57 -2.81
C PRO A 68 -24.25 2.12 -1.45
N ASP A 69 -25.14 1.58 -0.61
CA ASP A 69 -24.74 1.04 0.68
C ASP A 69 -23.54 0.11 0.48
N PRO A 70 -22.45 0.29 1.24
CA PRO A 70 -21.27 -0.54 1.08
C PRO A 70 -21.68 -1.99 1.32
N ALA A 71 -21.48 -2.83 0.31
CA ALA A 71 -21.70 -4.26 0.46
C ALA A 71 -20.87 -4.77 1.65
N PRO A 72 -21.42 -5.67 2.50
CA PRO A 72 -20.66 -6.24 3.60
C PRO A 72 -19.36 -6.83 3.07
N ALA A 73 -18.25 -6.51 3.74
CA ALA A 73 -16.93 -6.95 3.32
C ALA A 73 -16.91 -8.49 3.17
N PRO A 74 -16.21 -9.04 2.16
CA PRO A 74 -16.12 -10.48 1.98
C PRO A 74 -15.64 -11.15 3.28
N LEU A 75 -16.28 -12.25 3.65
CA LEU A 75 -15.99 -13.02 4.88
C LEU A 75 -14.53 -13.47 4.97
N ALA A 76 -13.83 -13.59 3.84
CA ALA A 76 -12.42 -13.92 3.77
C ALA A 76 -11.60 -12.63 3.54
N PRO A 77 -10.68 -12.28 4.46
CA PRO A 77 -9.77 -11.15 4.25
C PRO A 77 -8.91 -11.37 3.00
N ALA A 78 -8.97 -10.42 2.06
CA ALA A 78 -8.13 -10.43 0.86
C ALA A 78 -6.71 -9.87 1.12
N ALA A 79 -6.44 -9.42 2.34
CA ALA A 79 -5.12 -8.94 2.76
C ALA A 79 -4.84 -9.32 4.21
N PHE A 80 -3.60 -9.69 4.48
CA PHE A 80 -3.11 -10.08 5.79
C PHE A 80 -1.85 -9.31 6.15
N ALA A 81 -1.79 -8.86 7.39
CA ALA A 81 -0.55 -8.48 8.05
C ALA A 81 0.14 -9.76 8.51
N VAL A 82 1.38 -9.98 8.05
CA VAL A 82 2.12 -11.22 8.25
C VAL A 82 3.34 -10.98 9.13
N ARG A 83 3.51 -11.83 10.13
CA ARG A 83 4.70 -11.88 10.98
C ARG A 83 5.34 -13.26 10.86
N ILE A 84 6.66 -13.27 10.78
CA ILE A 84 7.47 -14.49 10.66
C ILE A 84 8.33 -14.57 11.91
N GLU A 85 8.01 -15.49 12.80
CA GLU A 85 8.87 -15.84 13.92
C GLU A 85 9.77 -17.00 13.51
N TYR A 86 10.92 -17.15 14.15
CA TYR A 86 11.79 -18.32 13.94
C TYR A 86 11.89 -19.06 15.26
N ASP A 87 11.75 -20.39 15.22
CA ASP A 87 12.04 -21.24 16.39
C ASP A 87 13.56 -21.35 16.63
N ASP A 88 13.94 -22.04 17.72
CA ASP A 88 15.34 -22.25 18.10
C ASP A 88 16.12 -23.05 17.04
N GLN A 89 15.43 -23.86 16.23
CA GLN A 89 16.01 -24.59 15.10
C GLN A 89 16.09 -23.75 13.81
N GLY A 90 15.59 -22.51 13.83
CA GLY A 90 15.57 -21.60 12.69
C GLY A 90 14.44 -21.87 11.69
N SER A 91 13.43 -22.66 12.05
CA SER A 91 12.25 -22.90 11.21
C SER A 91 11.26 -21.73 11.34
N PRO A 92 10.77 -21.16 10.23
CA PRO A 92 9.81 -20.07 10.28
C PRO A 92 8.42 -20.53 10.76
N ARG A 93 7.86 -19.77 11.69
CA ARG A 93 6.46 -19.78 12.10
C ARG A 93 5.75 -18.56 11.51
N VAL A 94 4.72 -18.79 10.72
CA VAL A 94 3.94 -17.76 10.03
C VAL A 94 2.69 -17.44 10.83
N LEU A 95 2.57 -16.20 11.28
CA LEU A 95 1.38 -15.67 11.92
C LEU A 95 0.71 -14.66 10.99
N ARG A 96 -0.61 -14.77 10.82
CA ARG A 96 -1.37 -13.86 9.96
C ARG A 96 -2.52 -13.22 10.69
N HIS A 97 -2.70 -11.93 10.46
CA HIS A 97 -3.79 -11.15 11.00
C HIS A 97 -4.49 -10.40 9.86
N PRO A 98 -5.83 -10.35 9.78
CA PRO A 98 -6.52 -9.59 8.75
C PRO A 98 -6.03 -8.14 8.70
N ALA A 99 -5.61 -7.64 7.52
CA ALA A 99 -4.92 -6.35 7.42
C ALA A 99 -5.80 -5.12 7.72
N HIS A 100 -7.11 -5.29 7.79
CA HIS A 100 -8.06 -4.24 8.16
C HIS A 100 -8.27 -4.10 9.68
N LEU A 101 -7.73 -5.03 10.46
CA LEU A 101 -7.75 -5.01 11.91
C LEU A 101 -6.37 -4.59 12.46
N VAL A 102 -6.34 -4.09 13.69
CA VAL A 102 -5.08 -3.75 14.37
C VAL A 102 -4.40 -5.05 14.79
N PRO A 103 -3.21 -5.38 14.25
CA PRO A 103 -2.53 -6.61 14.61
C PRO A 103 -2.03 -6.56 16.05
N PRO A 104 -1.96 -7.71 16.75
CA PRO A 104 -1.49 -7.77 18.13
C PRO A 104 0.00 -7.41 18.30
N ALA A 105 0.76 -7.43 17.21
CA ALA A 105 2.17 -7.04 17.16
C ALA A 105 2.52 -6.46 15.77
N PRO A 106 3.62 -5.69 15.64
CA PRO A 106 4.08 -5.20 14.35
C PRO A 106 4.31 -6.33 13.34
N ALA A 107 3.74 -6.20 12.14
CA ALA A 107 3.93 -7.16 11.06
C ALA A 107 5.26 -6.92 10.32
N HIS A 108 5.83 -7.99 9.77
CA HIS A 108 7.03 -7.91 8.93
C HIS A 108 6.70 -7.51 7.49
N HIS A 109 5.54 -7.92 6.99
CA HIS A 109 5.04 -7.50 5.68
C HIS A 109 3.51 -7.63 5.59
N LEU A 110 2.93 -7.06 4.52
CA LEU A 110 1.57 -7.39 4.10
C LEU A 110 1.60 -8.40 2.94
N ALA A 111 0.66 -9.33 2.98
CA ALA A 111 0.29 -10.19 1.86
C ALA A 111 -1.09 -9.73 1.35
N ALA A 112 -1.24 -9.50 0.05
CA ALA A 112 -2.49 -8.98 -0.52
C ALA A 112 -2.85 -9.64 -1.85
N GLU A 113 -4.13 -9.93 -2.01
CA GLU A 113 -4.71 -10.48 -3.23
C GLU A 113 -4.96 -9.39 -4.26
N VAL A 114 -4.33 -9.48 -5.42
CA VAL A 114 -4.48 -8.54 -6.52
C VAL A 114 -5.83 -8.75 -7.20
N GLY A 115 -6.61 -7.68 -7.32
CA GLY A 115 -7.97 -7.70 -7.87
C GLY A 115 -9.06 -7.72 -6.81
N THR A 116 -8.78 -8.29 -5.63
CA THR A 116 -9.75 -8.42 -4.53
C THR A 116 -9.43 -7.48 -3.36
N ALA A 117 -8.15 -7.33 -3.00
CA ALA A 117 -7.76 -6.46 -1.89
C ALA A 117 -7.88 -4.98 -2.26
N HIS A 118 -8.19 -4.14 -1.27
CA HIS A 118 -8.20 -2.69 -1.44
C HIS A 118 -6.83 -2.18 -1.90
N ARG A 119 -6.81 -1.20 -2.82
CA ARG A 119 -5.60 -0.65 -3.46
C ARG A 119 -4.49 -0.27 -2.49
N ARG A 120 -4.83 0.30 -1.32
CA ARG A 120 -3.86 0.65 -0.27
C ARG A 120 -3.03 -0.55 0.21
N PHE A 121 -3.66 -1.73 0.30
CA PHE A 121 -3.00 -2.95 0.77
C PHE A 121 -2.10 -3.52 -0.32
N THR A 122 -2.54 -3.56 -1.58
CA THR A 122 -1.69 -4.00 -2.69
C THR A 122 -0.49 -3.07 -2.88
N GLN A 123 -0.68 -1.75 -2.74
CA GLN A 123 0.41 -0.78 -2.77
C GLN A 123 1.46 -1.00 -1.67
N SER A 124 1.08 -1.52 -0.52
CA SER A 124 1.99 -1.71 0.63
C SER A 124 2.46 -3.16 0.82
N ALA A 125 1.94 -4.10 0.03
CA ALA A 125 2.25 -5.52 0.18
C ALA A 125 3.60 -5.92 -0.38
N ALA A 126 4.38 -6.65 0.43
CA ALA A 126 5.60 -7.29 -0.03
C ALA A 126 5.28 -8.57 -0.82
N LEU A 127 4.19 -9.26 -0.46
CA LEU A 127 3.68 -10.43 -1.17
C LEU A 127 2.35 -10.09 -1.87
N LEU A 128 2.37 -10.05 -3.20
CA LEU A 128 1.19 -9.88 -4.05
C LEU A 128 0.78 -11.26 -4.56
N HIS A 129 -0.48 -11.65 -4.41
CA HIS A 129 -0.93 -12.94 -4.91
C HIS A 129 -2.23 -12.87 -5.69
N ARG A 130 -2.51 -13.92 -6.46
CA ARG A 130 -3.84 -14.25 -6.97
C ARG A 130 -4.07 -15.76 -6.85
N ARG A 131 -5.32 -16.20 -6.89
CA ARG A 131 -5.66 -17.61 -7.07
C ARG A 131 -6.08 -17.87 -8.51
N ALA A 132 -5.67 -19.00 -9.05
CA ALA A 132 -6.08 -19.42 -10.38
C ALA A 132 -7.56 -19.85 -10.35
N GLY A 133 -8.31 -19.50 -11.40
CA GLY A 133 -9.69 -19.98 -11.59
C GLY A 133 -10.79 -19.24 -10.83
N GLU A 134 -10.49 -18.15 -10.09
CA GLU A 134 -11.53 -17.42 -9.35
C GLU A 134 -12.50 -16.61 -10.24
N HIS A 135 -12.23 -16.48 -11.54
CA HIS A 135 -13.15 -15.83 -12.49
C HIS A 135 -13.43 -16.75 -13.69
N PRO A 136 -14.62 -17.36 -13.78
CA PRO A 136 -15.08 -18.04 -14.99
C PRO A 136 -15.04 -17.07 -16.18
N GLY A 137 -14.26 -17.39 -17.23
CA GLY A 137 -14.16 -16.57 -18.43
C GLY A 137 -13.09 -15.45 -18.40
N ALA A 138 -12.33 -15.29 -17.31
CA ALA A 138 -11.18 -14.40 -17.32
C ALA A 138 -10.10 -14.95 -18.25
N TRP A 139 -9.55 -14.09 -19.11
CA TRP A 139 -8.46 -14.43 -20.02
C TRP A 139 -7.30 -15.03 -19.21
N THR A 140 -6.92 -16.28 -19.51
CA THR A 140 -5.88 -17.02 -18.78
C THR A 140 -4.51 -16.48 -19.15
N GLU A 141 -4.20 -15.28 -18.69
CA GLU A 141 -2.87 -14.70 -18.85
C GLU A 141 -1.82 -15.67 -18.26
N PRO A 142 -0.76 -16.00 -19.02
CA PRO A 142 0.31 -16.85 -18.56
C PRO A 142 0.85 -16.40 -17.20
N ALA A 143 1.07 -17.36 -16.30
CA ALA A 143 1.53 -17.09 -14.95
C ALA A 143 2.80 -16.22 -14.90
N GLY A 144 3.76 -16.49 -15.80
CA GLY A 144 4.99 -15.72 -15.92
C GLY A 144 4.74 -14.25 -16.26
N GLU A 145 3.87 -13.99 -17.23
CA GLU A 145 3.52 -12.64 -17.68
C GLU A 145 2.79 -11.87 -16.56
N TRP A 146 1.80 -12.50 -15.92
CA TRP A 146 1.11 -11.89 -14.79
C TRP A 146 2.07 -11.49 -13.67
N THR A 147 3.02 -12.36 -13.29
CA THR A 147 3.97 -12.04 -12.22
C THR A 147 4.87 -10.85 -12.58
N LEU A 148 5.33 -10.77 -13.84
CA LEU A 148 6.16 -9.67 -14.33
C LEU A 148 5.38 -8.36 -14.34
N ARG A 149 4.19 -8.36 -14.93
CA ARG A 149 3.31 -7.18 -14.96
C ARG A 149 2.95 -6.71 -13.55
N THR A 150 2.53 -7.61 -12.68
CA THR A 150 2.16 -7.28 -11.29
C THR A 150 3.30 -6.61 -10.55
N LEU A 151 4.54 -7.11 -10.70
CA LEU A 151 5.72 -6.47 -10.12
C LEU A 151 6.00 -5.12 -10.77
N ALA A 152 5.85 -4.97 -12.09
CA ALA A 152 6.03 -3.69 -12.78
C ALA A 152 5.05 -2.62 -12.27
N ASP A 153 3.77 -2.98 -12.11
CA ASP A 153 2.69 -2.09 -11.67
C ASP A 153 2.80 -1.69 -10.19
N HIS A 154 3.53 -2.47 -9.39
CA HIS A 154 3.73 -2.24 -7.96
C HIS A 154 5.22 -2.10 -7.65
N PRO A 155 5.83 -0.93 -7.92
CA PRO A 155 7.25 -0.72 -7.65
C PRO A 155 7.59 -0.87 -6.16
N GLY A 156 8.76 -1.43 -5.89
CA GLY A 156 9.28 -1.70 -4.54
C GLY A 156 10.37 -2.78 -4.60
N GLY A 157 11.48 -2.57 -3.88
CA GLY A 157 12.70 -3.37 -4.06
C GLY A 157 12.56 -4.84 -3.66
N HIS A 158 11.79 -5.13 -2.61
CA HIS A 158 11.70 -6.46 -2.00
C HIS A 158 10.29 -7.06 -2.14
N ARG A 159 9.71 -7.00 -3.34
CA ARG A 159 8.39 -7.58 -3.62
C ARG A 159 8.47 -8.95 -4.28
N THR A 160 7.43 -9.73 -4.03
CA THR A 160 7.20 -11.05 -4.61
C THR A 160 5.78 -11.12 -5.15
N ALA A 161 5.63 -11.64 -6.36
CA ALA A 161 4.33 -11.94 -6.97
C ALA A 161 4.12 -13.46 -6.99
N ALA A 162 2.94 -13.93 -6.60
CA ALA A 162 2.63 -15.36 -6.51
C ALA A 162 1.26 -15.71 -7.08
N ILE A 163 1.14 -16.92 -7.60
CA ILE A 163 -0.11 -17.48 -8.10
C ILE A 163 -0.35 -18.81 -7.38
N VAL A 164 -1.47 -18.90 -6.67
CA VAL A 164 -1.94 -20.15 -6.08
C VAL A 164 -2.69 -20.92 -7.17
N LEU A 165 -2.08 -21.98 -7.71
CA LEU A 165 -2.68 -22.83 -8.74
C LEU A 165 -3.62 -23.87 -8.12
N SER A 166 -3.21 -24.41 -6.98
CA SER A 166 -3.97 -25.36 -6.16
C SER A 166 -3.53 -25.24 -4.69
N PRO A 167 -4.20 -25.94 -3.75
CA PRO A 167 -3.76 -25.98 -2.35
C PRO A 167 -2.34 -26.52 -2.14
N THR A 168 -1.77 -27.25 -3.10
CA THR A 168 -0.44 -27.88 -2.99
C THR A 168 0.58 -27.37 -4.00
N HIS A 169 0.18 -26.50 -4.92
CA HIS A 169 1.05 -26.00 -5.98
C HIS A 169 0.86 -24.51 -6.21
N CYS A 170 1.95 -23.76 -6.07
CA CYS A 170 2.00 -22.33 -6.34
C CYS A 170 3.15 -22.00 -7.27
N LEU A 171 3.03 -20.86 -7.95
CA LEU A 171 4.12 -20.22 -8.67
C LEU A 171 4.47 -18.91 -7.97
N LEU A 172 5.76 -18.56 -7.93
CA LEU A 172 6.24 -17.38 -7.22
C LEU A 172 7.41 -16.76 -7.95
N ARG A 173 7.46 -15.43 -8.00
CA ARG A 173 8.58 -14.67 -8.55
C ARG A 173 8.95 -13.52 -7.61
N ALA A 174 10.18 -13.51 -7.13
CA ALA A 174 10.78 -12.33 -6.51
C ALA A 174 11.20 -11.31 -7.59
N ARG A 175 11.23 -10.01 -7.26
CA ARG A 175 11.55 -8.92 -8.22
C ARG A 175 12.81 -9.16 -9.05
N SER A 176 13.87 -9.65 -8.42
CA SER A 176 15.19 -9.92 -9.03
C SER A 176 15.42 -11.40 -9.36
N GLY A 177 14.38 -12.24 -9.29
CA GLY A 177 14.51 -13.70 -9.35
C GLY A 177 13.77 -14.37 -10.52
N PRO A 178 14.07 -15.66 -10.77
CA PRO A 178 13.32 -16.47 -11.71
C PRO A 178 11.90 -16.76 -11.19
N LEU A 179 11.06 -17.30 -12.06
CA LEU A 179 9.80 -17.90 -11.66
C LEU A 179 10.10 -19.25 -11.01
N LEU A 180 9.65 -19.43 -9.77
CA LEU A 180 9.82 -20.63 -8.98
C LEU A 180 8.50 -21.40 -8.90
N SER A 181 8.60 -22.72 -8.91
CA SER A 181 7.50 -23.62 -8.59
C SER A 181 7.60 -24.03 -7.12
N VAL A 182 6.59 -23.70 -6.33
CA VAL A 182 6.51 -24.04 -4.90
C VAL A 182 5.53 -25.19 -4.73
N ARG A 183 6.02 -26.33 -4.23
CA ARG A 183 5.19 -27.50 -3.91
C ARG A 183 5.02 -27.58 -2.40
N LEU A 184 3.77 -27.70 -1.95
CA LEU A 184 3.41 -27.77 -0.54
C LEU A 184 3.04 -29.22 -0.22
N GLY A 185 3.53 -29.71 0.90
CA GLY A 185 3.22 -31.01 1.45
C GLY A 185 3.09 -30.94 2.97
N PRO A 186 2.46 -31.94 3.60
CA PRO A 186 2.39 -32.01 5.05
C PRO A 186 3.81 -32.09 5.64
N GLY A 187 4.06 -31.36 6.72
CA GLY A 187 5.24 -31.61 7.55
C GLY A 187 5.14 -33.02 8.15
N GLY A 188 6.27 -33.72 8.31
CA GLY A 188 6.34 -35.15 8.68
C GLY A 188 5.82 -35.55 10.08
N GLY A 189 4.83 -34.87 10.64
CA GLY A 189 4.20 -35.17 11.92
C GLY A 189 3.07 -36.21 11.80
N ALA A 190 2.89 -37.03 12.84
CA ALA A 190 1.96 -38.15 12.91
C ALA A 190 0.46 -37.79 12.99
N HIS A 191 0.09 -36.53 12.73
CA HIS A 191 -1.31 -36.09 12.79
C HIS A 191 -1.87 -35.80 11.40
N ARG A 192 -3.17 -36.01 11.21
CA ARG A 192 -3.88 -35.70 9.97
C ARG A 192 -3.68 -34.20 9.68
N ALA A 193 -2.88 -33.90 8.66
CA ALA A 193 -2.54 -32.52 8.34
C ALA A 193 -3.81 -31.75 7.99
N ALA A 194 -4.12 -30.72 8.78
CA ALA A 194 -5.16 -29.77 8.43
C ALA A 194 -4.79 -29.09 7.09
N PRO A 195 -5.79 -28.66 6.29
CA PRO A 195 -5.52 -27.87 5.10
C PRO A 195 -4.67 -26.65 5.46
N VAL A 196 -3.46 -26.57 4.89
CA VAL A 196 -2.56 -25.44 5.09
C VAL A 196 -2.93 -24.34 4.10
N ASP A 197 -3.05 -23.11 4.56
CA ASP A 197 -3.26 -21.98 3.66
C ASP A 197 -2.00 -21.73 2.80
N PRO A 198 -2.09 -21.83 1.46
CA PRO A 198 -0.94 -21.63 0.59
C PRO A 198 -0.30 -20.25 0.71
N VAL A 199 -1.08 -19.21 1.02
CA VAL A 199 -0.58 -17.84 1.15
C VAL A 199 0.30 -17.69 2.39
N ALA A 200 0.02 -18.44 3.46
CA ALA A 200 0.90 -18.48 4.64
C ALA A 200 2.26 -19.08 4.27
N VAL A 201 2.28 -20.19 3.54
CA VAL A 201 3.53 -20.83 3.10
C VAL A 201 4.29 -19.93 2.12
N LEU A 202 3.60 -19.27 1.18
CA LEU A 202 4.22 -18.29 0.28
C LEU A 202 4.84 -17.11 1.05
N SER A 203 4.29 -16.74 2.19
CA SER A 203 4.87 -15.72 3.06
C SER A 203 6.17 -16.20 3.73
N ALA A 204 6.24 -17.47 4.15
CA ALA A 204 7.50 -18.08 4.61
C ALA A 204 8.55 -18.14 3.50
N VAL A 205 8.15 -18.53 2.28
CA VAL A 205 9.04 -18.56 1.11
C VAL A 205 9.55 -17.15 0.76
N HIS A 206 8.67 -16.15 0.78
CA HIS A 206 9.04 -14.74 0.60
C HIS A 206 10.10 -14.31 1.63
N ALA A 207 9.90 -14.61 2.91
CA ALA A 207 10.86 -14.30 3.96
C ALA A 207 12.19 -15.05 3.79
N ALA A 208 12.17 -16.32 3.40
CA ALA A 208 13.37 -17.11 3.13
C ALA A 208 14.17 -16.53 1.94
N LEU A 209 13.49 -16.12 0.87
CA LEU A 209 14.13 -15.47 -0.28
C LEU A 209 14.75 -14.12 0.11
N LEU A 210 14.04 -13.33 0.91
CA LEU A 210 14.55 -12.04 1.40
C LEU A 210 15.80 -12.22 2.29
N ALA A 211 15.85 -13.28 3.08
CA ALA A 211 16.97 -13.62 3.94
C ALA A 211 18.12 -14.35 3.21
N GLY A 212 18.01 -14.61 1.90
CA GLY A 212 19.00 -15.38 1.14
C GLY A 212 19.07 -16.87 1.51
N ARG A 213 17.99 -17.43 2.06
CA ARG A 213 17.88 -18.84 2.50
C ARG A 213 16.99 -19.70 1.58
N GLY A 214 16.56 -19.15 0.45
CA GLY A 214 15.52 -19.72 -0.42
C GLY A 214 16.03 -20.20 -1.78
N ASP A 215 17.16 -20.90 -1.83
CA ASP A 215 17.68 -21.38 -3.11
C ASP A 215 16.74 -22.41 -3.76
N PRO A 216 16.59 -22.40 -5.10
CA PRO A 216 15.74 -23.36 -5.81
C PRO A 216 16.10 -24.82 -5.46
N GLY A 217 15.09 -25.62 -5.15
CA GLY A 217 15.27 -27.02 -4.76
C GLY A 217 15.50 -27.23 -3.26
N THR A 218 15.62 -26.16 -2.46
CA THR A 218 15.78 -26.27 -1.00
C THR A 218 14.43 -26.53 -0.33
N PRO A 219 14.28 -27.60 0.47
CA PRO A 219 13.09 -27.80 1.26
C PRO A 219 13.02 -26.75 2.38
N LEU A 220 11.84 -26.14 2.54
CA LEU A 220 11.56 -25.21 3.64
C LEU A 220 10.47 -25.81 4.52
N VAL A 221 10.81 -26.07 5.78
CA VAL A 221 9.84 -26.48 6.80
C VAL A 221 9.35 -25.22 7.50
N CYS A 222 8.02 -25.04 7.57
CA CYS A 222 7.41 -23.92 8.28
C CYS A 222 6.17 -24.39 9.04
N SER A 223 5.80 -23.64 10.08
CA SER A 223 4.53 -23.80 10.77
C SER A 223 3.62 -22.60 10.49
N VAL A 224 2.31 -22.82 10.50
CA VAL A 224 1.30 -21.78 10.28
C VAL A 224 0.43 -21.70 11.53
N GLY A 225 0.27 -20.49 12.07
CA GLY A 225 -0.54 -20.21 13.27
C GLY A 225 -1.47 -19.02 13.11
#